data_AF-A0AAD6Z0U8-F1
#
_entry.id   AF-A0AAD6Z0U8-F1
#
_cell.length_a   1.000
_cell.length_b   1.000
_cell.length_c   1.000
_cell.angle_alpha   90.00
_cell.angle_beta   90.00
_cell.angle_gamma   90.00
#
_symmetry.space_group_name_H-M   'P 1'
#
loop_
_entity.id
_entity.type
_entity.pdbx_description
1 polymer ?
#
loop_
_entity_poly.entity_id
_entity_poly.type
_entity_poly.pdbx_seq_one_letter_code
_entity_poly.pdbx_strand_id
1 'polypeptide(L)'
;MSAERRNELLAKGLCFTCEEPGHLSRNCPKTSTVTSKKKGKPPGISSNAATITEDEDLPPLQEVSDSESESSVLDAQDQEILVYGEPTETFESRLRLWERAIVEQERRLQNPLPRAHRIGDILGESAAALLEFLQPFPGDERVSWADERRDTRRFEVIRVSEDSYEIHDSFLGEMTLLPLAFLKVPHFQIARWYASILAQQLDV
;
A
#
# COMPACT_ATOMS: atom_id res chain seq x y z
N MET A 1 7.46 -20.05 -36.05
CA MET A 1 6.32 -20.99 -36.00
C MET A 1 5.16 -20.36 -36.75
N SER A 2 4.70 -20.96 -37.85
CA SER A 2 3.52 -20.47 -38.58
C SER A 2 2.25 -20.61 -37.74
N ALA A 3 1.25 -19.74 -37.98
CA ALA A 3 -0.01 -19.75 -37.24
C ALA A 3 -0.78 -21.08 -37.42
N GLU A 4 -0.72 -21.65 -38.62
CA GLU A 4 -1.35 -22.93 -38.97
C GLU A 4 -0.83 -24.09 -38.13
N ARG A 5 0.50 -24.21 -37.97
CA ARG A 5 1.12 -25.25 -37.15
C ARG A 5 0.72 -25.15 -35.68
N ARG A 6 0.57 -23.92 -35.16
CA ARG A 6 0.11 -23.69 -33.79
C ARG A 6 -1.34 -24.17 -33.61
N ASN A 7 -2.20 -23.95 -34.61
CA ASN A 7 -3.59 -24.40 -34.55
C ASN A 7 -3.70 -25.94 -34.62
N GLU A 8 -2.86 -26.59 -35.44
CA GLU A 8 -2.79 -28.06 -35.52
C GLU A 8 -2.38 -28.69 -34.17
N LEU A 9 -1.37 -28.14 -33.51
CA LEU A 9 -0.90 -28.61 -32.21
C LEU A 9 -1.94 -28.36 -31.11
N LEU A 10 -2.67 -27.24 -31.18
CA LEU A 10 -3.76 -26.93 -30.25
C LEU A 10 -4.93 -27.90 -30.44
N ALA A 11 -5.31 -28.20 -31.69
CA ALA A 11 -6.34 -29.18 -32.01
C ALA A 11 -5.98 -30.59 -31.53
N LYS A 12 -4.69 -30.95 -31.51
CA LYS A 12 -4.17 -32.21 -30.97
C LYS A 12 -3.88 -32.18 -29.46
N GLY A 13 -4.05 -31.05 -28.78
CA GLY A 13 -3.77 -30.90 -27.35
C GLY A 13 -2.29 -31.07 -26.98
N LEU A 14 -1.38 -30.77 -27.91
CA LEU A 14 0.07 -30.94 -27.75
C LEU A 14 0.75 -29.62 -27.39
N CYS A 15 1.83 -29.71 -26.63
CA CYS A 15 2.68 -28.57 -26.32
C CYS A 15 3.35 -28.00 -27.58
N PHE A 16 3.34 -26.68 -27.79
CA PHE A 16 4.01 -26.07 -28.95
C PHE A 16 5.54 -26.09 -28.89
N THR A 17 6.11 -26.55 -27.78
CA THR A 17 7.56 -26.57 -27.56
C THR A 17 8.14 -27.98 -27.58
N CYS A 18 7.46 -28.95 -26.97
CA CYS A 18 7.95 -30.33 -26.90
C CYS A 18 7.04 -31.36 -27.59
N GLU A 19 5.90 -30.91 -28.15
CA GLU A 19 4.91 -31.73 -28.86
C GLU A 19 4.34 -32.91 -28.06
N GLU A 20 4.47 -32.89 -26.73
CA GLU A 20 3.87 -33.87 -25.84
C GLU A 20 2.48 -33.40 -25.35
N PRO A 21 1.52 -34.32 -25.16
CA PRO A 21 0.20 -34.00 -24.64
C PRO A 21 0.23 -33.65 -23.14
N GLY A 22 -0.83 -32.99 -22.67
CA GLY A 22 -1.07 -32.74 -21.25
C GLY A 22 -0.60 -31.38 -20.73
N HIS A 23 0.10 -30.59 -21.54
CA HIS A 23 0.49 -29.22 -21.18
C HIS A 23 0.68 -28.32 -22.42
N LEU A 24 0.62 -27.01 -22.22
CA LEU A 24 0.93 -26.00 -23.24
C LEU A 24 2.34 -25.44 -23.05
N SER A 25 2.92 -24.73 -24.03
CA SER A 25 4.29 -24.21 -23.97
C SER A 25 4.65 -23.45 -22.69
N ARG A 26 3.69 -22.75 -22.08
CA ARG A 26 3.88 -22.00 -20.83
C ARG A 26 4.13 -22.91 -19.62
N ASN A 27 3.59 -24.12 -19.65
CA ASN A 27 3.70 -25.14 -18.61
C ASN A 27 4.60 -26.30 -19.07
N CYS A 28 5.46 -26.08 -20.07
CA CYS A 28 6.34 -27.10 -20.58
C CYS A 28 7.42 -27.47 -19.54
N PRO A 29 7.45 -28.72 -19.03
CA PRO A 29 8.43 -29.12 -18.03
C PRO A 29 9.86 -29.11 -18.58
N LYS A 30 10.02 -29.19 -19.92
CA LYS A 30 11.32 -29.07 -20.59
C LYS A 30 11.82 -27.62 -20.70
N THR A 31 10.93 -26.63 -20.54
CA THR A 31 11.23 -25.20 -20.69
C THR A 31 11.20 -24.45 -19.35
N SER A 32 10.56 -25.00 -18.32
CA SER A 32 10.51 -24.42 -16.98
C SER A 32 11.87 -24.42 -16.26
N THR A 33 12.86 -25.14 -16.77
CA THR A 33 14.22 -25.20 -16.22
C THR A 33 15.15 -24.29 -17.02
N VAL A 34 15.30 -23.05 -16.59
CA VAL A 34 16.31 -22.14 -17.15
C VAL A 34 17.67 -22.49 -16.52
N THR A 35 18.53 -23.18 -17.26
CA THR A 35 19.91 -23.43 -16.83
C THR A 35 20.74 -22.15 -17.00
N SER A 36 21.22 -21.53 -15.92
CA SER A 36 22.14 -20.40 -16.02
C SER A 36 23.57 -20.91 -16.23
N LYS A 37 24.32 -20.31 -17.17
CA LYS A 37 25.75 -20.61 -17.38
C LYS A 37 26.64 -20.15 -16.20
N LYS A 38 26.09 -19.44 -15.22
CA LYS A 38 26.81 -18.89 -14.06
C LYS A 38 26.38 -19.63 -12.79
N LYS A 39 27.27 -20.47 -12.25
CA LYS A 39 27.05 -21.19 -10.98
C LYS A 39 26.75 -20.18 -9.85
N GLY A 40 25.60 -20.35 -9.18
CA GLY A 40 25.22 -19.55 -8.00
C GLY A 40 24.47 -18.25 -8.27
N LYS A 41 24.04 -17.97 -9.51
CA LYS A 41 23.16 -16.83 -9.81
C LYS A 41 21.81 -17.32 -10.34
N PRO A 42 20.69 -16.79 -9.81
CA PRO A 42 19.37 -17.17 -10.29
C PRO A 42 19.25 -16.83 -11.79
N PRO A 43 18.60 -17.68 -12.59
CA PRO A 43 18.32 -17.38 -13.99
C PRO A 43 17.35 -16.19 -14.07
N GLY A 44 17.81 -15.08 -14.64
CA GLY A 44 17.00 -13.87 -14.75
C GLY A 44 17.74 -12.78 -15.51
N ILE A 45 16.99 -11.96 -16.22
CA ILE A 45 17.48 -10.77 -16.92
C ILE A 45 17.99 -9.81 -15.82
N SER A 46 19.25 -9.36 -15.92
CA SER A 46 19.80 -8.40 -14.96
C SER A 46 19.01 -7.10 -15.02
N SER A 47 18.78 -6.47 -13.88
CA SER A 47 18.00 -5.24 -13.66
C SER A 47 18.33 -4.03 -14.54
N ASN A 48 19.37 -4.11 -15.38
CA ASN A 48 19.87 -3.00 -16.19
C ASN A 48 19.62 -3.21 -17.70
N ALA A 49 18.75 -4.15 -18.09
CA ALA A 49 18.49 -4.46 -19.50
C ALA A 49 17.35 -3.65 -20.15
N ALA A 50 16.84 -2.62 -19.48
CA ALA A 50 15.98 -1.63 -20.12
C ALA A 50 16.85 -0.50 -20.70
N THR A 51 17.66 -0.83 -21.71
CA THR A 51 18.18 0.20 -22.61
C THR A 51 17.03 0.52 -23.56
N ILE A 52 16.33 1.62 -23.30
CA ILE A 52 15.48 2.25 -24.30
C ILE A 52 16.46 2.76 -25.35
N THR A 53 16.58 2.05 -26.47
CA THR A 53 17.24 2.63 -27.64
C THR A 53 16.30 3.69 -28.17
N GLU A 54 16.83 4.92 -28.29
CA GLU A 54 16.17 6.04 -28.94
C GLU A 54 16.12 5.74 -30.44
N ASP A 55 15.22 4.84 -30.84
CA ASP A 55 14.86 4.65 -32.23
C ASP A 55 13.43 5.13 -32.42
N GLU A 56 13.35 6.30 -33.04
CA GLU A 56 12.22 6.97 -33.67
C GLU A 56 11.19 5.99 -34.26
N ASP A 57 10.12 5.67 -33.53
CA ASP A 57 8.83 5.19 -34.07
C ASP A 57 7.79 5.09 -32.93
N LEU A 58 7.50 6.22 -32.27
CA LEU A 58 6.33 6.33 -31.38
C LEU A 58 5.07 6.50 -32.25
N PRO A 59 4.06 5.62 -32.14
CA PRO A 59 2.80 5.82 -32.85
C PRO A 59 2.10 7.08 -32.33
N PRO A 60 1.43 7.87 -33.19
CA PRO A 60 0.82 9.13 -32.79
C PRO A 60 -0.31 8.88 -31.78
N LEU A 61 -0.32 9.68 -30.71
CA LEU A 61 -1.33 9.66 -29.66
C LEU A 61 -2.69 10.01 -30.26
N GLN A 62 -3.63 9.09 -30.12
CA GLN A 62 -4.99 9.25 -30.61
C GLN A 62 -5.80 10.04 -29.57
N GLU A 63 -6.33 11.19 -29.98
CA GLU A 63 -7.23 11.99 -29.14
C GLU A 63 -8.53 11.21 -28.88
N VAL A 64 -8.88 11.07 -27.61
CA VAL A 64 -10.15 10.50 -27.18
C VAL A 64 -11.21 11.59 -27.22
N SER A 65 -12.27 11.34 -28.00
CA SER A 65 -13.42 12.24 -28.14
C SER A 65 -14.35 12.08 -26.94
N ASP A 66 -14.55 13.14 -26.17
CA ASP A 66 -15.59 13.22 -25.15
C ASP A 66 -16.96 13.22 -25.83
N SER A 67 -17.74 12.17 -25.59
CA SER A 67 -19.13 12.10 -26.05
C SER A 67 -20.02 12.89 -25.09
N GLU A 68 -20.51 14.03 -25.54
CA GLU A 68 -21.62 14.75 -24.93
C GLU A 68 -22.87 13.85 -24.93
N SER A 69 -23.40 13.53 -23.75
CA SER A 69 -24.73 12.96 -23.60
C SER A 69 -25.61 13.99 -22.89
N GLU A 70 -26.58 14.51 -23.64
CA GLU A 70 -27.60 15.41 -23.13
C GLU A 70 -28.54 14.70 -22.13
N SER A 71 -28.65 15.32 -20.97
CA SER A 71 -29.84 15.55 -20.12
C SER A 71 -31.02 14.56 -20.15
N SER A 72 -31.39 14.07 -18.97
CA SER A 72 -32.81 14.07 -18.60
C SER A 72 -33.00 14.59 -17.17
N VAL A 73 -33.77 15.66 -17.09
CA VAL A 73 -34.21 16.37 -15.87
C VAL A 73 -35.28 15.53 -15.18
N LEU A 74 -35.08 15.19 -13.92
CA LEU A 74 -36.17 14.84 -13.00
C LEU A 74 -35.98 15.53 -11.65
N ASP A 75 -37.09 16.13 -11.25
CA ASP A 75 -37.38 17.02 -10.13
C ASP A 75 -37.46 16.25 -8.80
N ALA A 76 -36.70 16.65 -7.77
CA ALA A 76 -36.96 16.28 -6.37
C ALA A 76 -36.10 17.08 -5.36
N GLN A 77 -36.70 18.13 -4.82
CA GLN A 77 -36.60 18.62 -3.43
C GLN A 77 -35.24 19.08 -2.90
N ASP A 78 -35.15 20.39 -2.65
CA ASP A 78 -34.14 21.06 -1.82
C ASP A 78 -33.95 20.36 -0.47
N GLN A 79 -32.90 19.55 -0.37
CA GLN A 79 -32.21 19.32 0.88
C GLN A 79 -30.93 20.16 0.86
N GLU A 80 -30.90 21.15 1.74
CA GLU A 80 -29.75 21.97 2.04
C GLU A 80 -28.62 21.05 2.58
N ILE A 81 -27.75 20.60 1.67
CA ILE A 81 -26.52 19.91 2.04
C ILE A 81 -25.62 20.97 2.66
N LEU A 82 -25.48 20.90 3.98
CA LEU A 82 -24.56 21.69 4.75
C LEU A 82 -23.13 21.25 4.36
N VAL A 83 -22.56 21.92 3.35
CA VAL A 83 -21.17 21.74 2.92
C VAL A 83 -20.29 22.27 4.03
N TYR A 84 -19.86 21.39 4.93
CA TYR A 84 -18.70 21.64 5.78
C TYR A 84 -17.51 21.86 4.84
N GLY A 85 -16.94 23.06 4.90
CA GLY A 85 -15.97 23.57 3.92
C GLY A 85 -14.83 22.59 3.65
N GLU A 86 -14.64 22.29 2.37
CA GLU A 86 -13.40 21.69 1.89
C GLU A 86 -12.26 22.71 2.07
N PRO A 87 -11.16 22.36 2.76
CA PRO A 87 -9.91 23.02 2.48
C PRO A 87 -9.56 22.61 1.05
N THR A 88 -9.61 23.55 0.11
CA THR A 88 -9.03 23.33 -1.20
C THR A 88 -7.55 23.06 -1.00
N GLU A 89 -7.16 21.78 -1.00
CA GLU A 89 -5.76 21.40 -0.97
C GLU A 89 -5.13 21.90 -2.26
N THR A 90 -4.59 23.11 -2.19
CA THR A 90 -3.87 23.70 -3.32
C THR A 90 -2.68 22.81 -3.67
N PHE A 91 -2.24 22.88 -4.92
CA PHE A 91 -1.03 22.20 -5.36
C PHE A 91 0.17 22.51 -4.43
N GLU A 92 0.26 23.75 -3.95
CA GLU A 92 1.28 24.17 -2.98
C GLU A 92 1.17 23.43 -1.65
N SER A 93 -0.05 23.20 -1.14
CA SER A 93 -0.26 22.39 0.07
C SER A 93 0.23 20.95 -0.13
N ARG A 94 -0.07 20.34 -1.28
CA ARG A 94 0.39 19.00 -1.62
C ARG A 94 1.91 18.93 -1.82
N LEU A 95 2.50 19.95 -2.43
CA LEU A 95 3.95 20.05 -2.62
C LEU A 95 4.67 20.17 -1.28
N ARG A 96 4.17 21.00 -0.36
CA ARG A 96 4.72 21.12 1.00
C ARG A 96 4.63 19.82 1.79
N LEU A 97 3.52 19.09 1.67
CA LEU A 97 3.39 17.77 2.29
C LEU A 97 4.41 16.77 1.71
N TRP A 98 4.64 16.81 0.39
CA TRP A 98 5.62 15.97 -0.28
C TRP A 98 7.07 16.33 0.10
N GLU A 99 7.42 17.61 0.12
CA GLU A 99 8.72 18.10 0.57
C GLU A 99 9.00 17.69 2.02
N ARG A 100 8.02 17.82 2.91
CA ARG A 100 8.12 17.35 4.30
C ARG A 100 8.34 15.84 4.38
N ALA A 101 7.60 15.07 3.57
CA ALA A 101 7.75 13.61 3.53
C ALA A 101 9.15 13.19 3.04
N ILE A 102 9.73 13.91 2.07
CA ILE A 102 11.10 13.68 1.59
C ILE A 102 12.11 13.97 2.70
N VAL A 103 12.02 15.12 3.36
CA VAL A 103 12.94 15.50 4.43
C VAL A 103 12.88 14.51 5.59
N GLU A 104 11.68 14.04 5.96
CA GLU A 104 11.51 13.02 7.00
C GLU A 104 12.10 11.67 6.57
N GLN A 105 11.93 11.29 5.30
CA GLN A 105 12.55 10.09 4.73
C GLN A 105 14.09 10.19 4.74
N GLU A 106 14.66 11.34 4.37
CA GLU A 106 16.10 11.59 4.40
C GLU A 106 16.66 11.56 5.83
N ARG A 107 15.95 12.15 6.80
CA ARG A 107 16.30 12.08 8.22
C ARG A 107 16.34 10.64 8.74
N ARG A 108 15.39 9.80 8.33
CA ARG A 108 15.36 8.36 8.64
C ARG A 108 16.52 7.59 8.02
N LEU A 109 16.96 7.99 6.83
CA LEU A 109 18.13 7.40 6.18
C LEU A 109 19.44 7.79 6.89
N GLN A 110 19.52 9.03 7.41
CA GLN A 110 20.69 9.56 8.11
C GLN A 110 20.84 9.02 9.54
N ASN A 111 19.73 8.81 10.25
CA ASN A 111 19.70 8.26 11.61
C ASN A 111 18.76 7.05 11.65
N PRO A 112 19.20 5.89 11.15
CA PRO A 112 18.37 4.70 11.20
C PRO A 112 18.17 4.31 12.66
N LEU A 113 16.91 4.30 13.11
CA LEU A 113 16.54 3.63 14.36
C LEU A 113 17.19 2.23 14.36
N PRO A 114 17.72 1.77 15.50
CA PRO A 114 18.34 0.45 15.58
C PRO A 114 17.37 -0.56 14.98
N ARG A 115 17.76 -1.13 13.84
CA ARG A 115 16.93 -2.04 13.05
C ARG A 115 16.66 -3.28 13.90
N ALA A 116 15.57 -3.25 14.67
CA ALA A 116 14.91 -4.47 15.11
C ALA A 116 14.64 -5.26 13.82
N HIS A 117 15.22 -6.45 13.75
CA HIS A 117 15.20 -7.29 12.56
C HIS A 117 13.77 -7.43 12.00
N ARG A 118 13.44 -6.69 10.94
CA ARG A 118 12.90 -7.21 9.68
C ARG A 118 12.43 -6.10 8.74
N ILE A 119 12.70 -6.31 7.46
CA ILE A 119 11.83 -5.80 6.40
C ILE A 119 10.41 -6.34 6.67
N GLY A 120 9.45 -5.43 6.88
CA GLY A 120 8.00 -5.69 6.80
C GLY A 120 7.32 -6.30 8.01
N ASP A 121 7.29 -5.62 9.17
CA ASP A 121 6.27 -5.93 10.21
C ASP A 121 4.91 -5.40 9.76
N ILE A 122 4.26 -6.14 8.88
CA ILE A 122 2.98 -5.76 8.30
C ILE A 122 1.91 -5.63 9.38
N LEU A 123 1.96 -6.44 10.45
CA LEU A 123 0.96 -6.40 11.51
C LEU A 123 1.09 -5.12 12.34
N GLY A 124 2.31 -4.76 12.75
CA GLY A 124 2.57 -3.50 13.45
C GLY A 124 2.20 -2.29 12.60
N GLU A 125 2.65 -2.26 11.33
CA GLU A 125 2.34 -1.16 10.42
C GLU A 125 0.84 -1.04 10.11
N SER A 126 0.15 -2.17 9.90
CA SER A 126 -1.31 -2.16 9.67
C SER A 126 -2.06 -1.69 10.91
N ALA A 127 -1.64 -2.13 12.11
CA ALA A 127 -2.21 -1.67 13.36
C ALA A 127 -2.06 -0.15 13.52
N ALA A 128 -0.85 0.38 13.31
CA ALA A 128 -0.58 1.81 13.36
C ALA A 128 -1.42 2.59 12.33
N ALA A 129 -1.50 2.10 11.09
CA ALA A 129 -2.29 2.75 10.04
C ALA A 129 -3.80 2.76 10.35
N LEU A 130 -4.33 1.66 10.91
CA LEU A 130 -5.74 1.59 11.31
C LEU A 130 -6.04 2.54 12.46
N LEU A 131 -5.15 2.67 13.44
CA LEU A 131 -5.30 3.64 14.51
C LEU A 131 -5.25 5.07 13.95
N GLU A 132 -4.30 5.37 13.06
CA GLU A 132 -4.19 6.69 12.43
C GLU A 132 -5.45 7.06 11.66
N PHE A 133 -6.02 6.12 10.89
CA PHE A 133 -7.21 6.35 10.06
C PHE A 133 -8.51 6.52 10.87
N LEU A 134 -8.61 5.86 12.03
CA LEU A 134 -9.84 5.82 12.83
C LEU A 134 -9.89 6.87 13.94
N GLN A 135 -8.98 7.84 13.91
CA GLN A 135 -9.06 9.05 14.72
C GLN A 135 -10.37 9.82 14.40
N PRO A 136 -10.94 10.58 15.36
CA PRO A 136 -10.40 10.86 16.68
C PRO A 136 -10.70 9.78 17.72
N PHE A 137 -9.84 9.71 18.73
CA PHE A 137 -10.00 8.90 19.94
C PHE A 137 -10.42 9.74 21.15
N PRO A 138 -10.99 9.11 22.21
CA PRO A 138 -11.26 9.81 23.46
C PRO A 138 -10.01 10.50 24.00
N GLY A 139 -10.11 11.78 24.34
CA GLY A 139 -9.00 12.59 24.86
C GLY A 139 -8.33 13.50 23.83
N ASP A 140 -8.55 13.28 22.53
CA ASP A 140 -7.95 14.07 21.45
C ASP A 140 -8.33 15.56 21.47
N GLU A 141 -9.49 15.87 22.06
CA GLU A 141 -10.00 17.23 22.22
C GLU A 141 -9.06 18.12 23.05
N ARG A 142 -8.17 17.52 23.85
CA ARG A 142 -7.19 18.23 24.68
C ARG A 142 -6.01 18.77 23.87
N VAL A 143 -5.78 18.24 22.66
CA VAL A 143 -4.65 18.66 21.81
C VAL A 143 -5.10 19.79 20.90
N SER A 144 -4.41 20.93 20.99
CA SER A 144 -4.69 22.11 20.14
C SER A 144 -4.59 21.77 18.65
N TRP A 145 -5.42 22.41 17.83
CA TRP A 145 -5.34 22.32 16.37
C TRP A 145 -4.02 22.88 15.79
N ALA A 146 -3.36 23.77 16.53
CA ALA A 146 -2.07 24.35 16.15
C ALA A 146 -0.87 23.53 16.65
N ASP A 147 -1.08 22.36 17.27
CA ASP A 147 -0.01 21.51 17.77
C ASP A 147 0.73 20.84 16.61
N GLU A 148 2.05 21.06 16.52
CA GLU A 148 2.92 20.50 15.48
C GLU A 148 2.88 18.97 15.42
N ARG A 149 2.50 18.31 16.52
CA ARG A 149 2.35 16.84 16.56
C ARG A 149 1.26 16.34 15.61
N ARG A 150 0.25 17.16 15.30
CA ARG A 150 -0.82 16.82 14.34
C ARG A 150 -0.33 16.69 12.90
N ASP A 151 0.80 17.33 12.58
CA ASP A 151 1.45 17.23 11.25
C ASP A 151 2.35 15.99 11.13
N THR A 152 2.49 15.20 12.20
CA THR A 152 3.33 14.00 12.26
C THR A 152 2.50 12.75 12.54
N ARG A 153 3.07 11.56 12.29
CA ARG A 153 2.37 10.29 12.55
C ARG A 153 2.11 10.17 14.05
N ARG A 154 0.84 10.02 14.44
CA ARG A 154 0.47 9.94 15.86
C ARG A 154 0.85 8.61 16.47
N PHE A 155 0.62 7.52 15.74
CA PHE A 155 0.81 6.17 16.24
C PHE A 155 2.05 5.49 15.68
N GLU A 156 2.87 4.96 16.58
CA GLU A 156 3.91 3.99 16.26
C GLU A 156 3.60 2.68 16.99
N VAL A 157 3.63 1.55 16.27
CA VAL A 157 3.34 0.23 16.84
C VAL A 157 4.54 -0.67 16.64
N ILE A 158 5.28 -0.89 17.72
CA ILE A 158 6.58 -1.56 17.68
C ILE A 158 6.46 -2.94 18.32
N ARG A 159 7.01 -3.96 17.67
CA ARG A 159 7.09 -5.30 18.26
C ARG A 159 8.19 -5.34 19.32
N VAL A 160 7.81 -5.46 20.59
CA VAL A 160 8.72 -5.45 21.73
C VAL A 160 9.10 -6.86 22.22
N SER A 161 8.27 -7.86 21.93
CA SER A 161 8.54 -9.26 22.27
C SER A 161 8.02 -10.22 21.19
N GLU A 162 8.17 -11.53 21.42
CA GLU A 162 7.59 -12.53 20.52
C GLU A 162 6.06 -12.51 20.52
N ASP A 163 5.45 -12.09 21.63
CA ASP A 163 4.00 -12.18 21.85
C ASP A 163 3.33 -10.83 22.10
N SER A 164 4.06 -9.72 21.99
CA SER A 164 3.50 -8.39 22.24
C SER A 164 4.09 -7.29 21.35
N TYR A 165 3.22 -6.34 21.07
CA TYR A 165 3.49 -5.04 20.52
C TYR A 165 3.32 -3.98 21.59
N GLU A 166 3.85 -2.81 21.31
CA GLU A 166 3.66 -1.61 22.10
C GLU A 166 3.17 -0.50 21.17
N ILE A 167 2.07 0.14 21.55
CA ILE A 167 1.48 1.28 20.85
C ILE A 167 1.99 2.53 21.55
N HIS A 168 2.65 3.40 20.79
CA HIS A 168 3.10 4.70 21.25
C HIS A 168 2.16 5.75 20.65
N ASP A 169 1.50 6.52 21.51
CA ASP A 169 0.63 7.64 21.09
C ASP A 169 1.34 8.96 21.38
N SER A 170 1.73 9.68 20.33
CA SER A 170 2.46 10.95 20.46
C SER A 170 1.60 12.09 21.04
N PHE A 171 0.28 12.00 20.97
CA PHE A 171 -0.62 13.03 21.51
C PHE A 171 -0.70 12.95 23.03
N LEU A 172 -0.85 11.73 23.55
CA LEU A 172 -0.98 11.48 24.98
C LEU A 172 0.38 11.22 25.67
N GLY A 173 1.41 10.86 24.91
CA GLY A 173 2.72 10.49 25.44
C GLY A 173 2.72 9.15 26.19
N GLU A 174 1.65 8.36 26.04
CA GLU A 174 1.41 7.11 26.74
C GLU A 174 1.78 5.90 25.89
N MET A 175 2.23 4.84 26.55
CA MET A 175 2.65 3.57 25.93
C MET A 175 1.68 2.47 26.36
N THR A 176 1.03 1.82 25.39
CA THR A 176 0.04 0.76 25.64
C THR A 176 0.52 -0.57 25.09
N LEU A 177 0.57 -1.59 25.96
CA LEU A 177 0.95 -2.94 25.55
C LEU A 177 -0.21 -3.64 24.80
N LEU A 178 0.07 -4.11 23.59
CA LEU A 178 -0.87 -4.84 22.73
C LEU A 178 -0.41 -6.30 22.55
N PRO A 179 -1.10 -7.30 23.14
CA PRO A 179 -0.78 -8.70 22.88
C PRO A 179 -0.95 -9.08 21.41
N LEU A 180 0.03 -9.74 20.81
CA LEU A 180 0.00 -10.22 19.42
C LEU A 180 -1.20 -11.16 19.17
N ALA A 181 -1.64 -11.90 20.20
CA ALA A 181 -2.79 -12.77 20.13
C ALA A 181 -4.07 -12.03 19.68
N PHE A 182 -4.23 -10.76 20.04
CA PHE A 182 -5.40 -9.97 19.64
C PHE A 182 -5.39 -9.65 18.15
N LEU A 183 -4.23 -9.30 17.59
CA LEU A 183 -4.08 -9.05 16.15
C LEU A 183 -4.29 -10.30 15.29
N LYS A 184 -4.21 -11.50 15.86
CA LYS A 184 -4.50 -12.77 15.17
C LYS A 184 -5.99 -13.10 15.12
N VAL A 185 -6.82 -12.44 15.93
CA VAL A 185 -8.26 -12.67 15.94
C VAL A 185 -8.90 -11.91 14.77
N PRO A 186 -9.59 -12.59 13.82
CA PRO A 186 -10.07 -11.96 12.58
C PRO A 186 -11.01 -10.76 12.75
N HIS A 187 -11.72 -10.70 13.88
CA HIS A 187 -12.70 -9.65 14.18
C HIS A 187 -12.24 -8.73 15.31
N PHE A 188 -10.96 -8.77 15.67
CA PHE A 188 -10.43 -7.85 16.66
C PHE A 188 -10.42 -6.42 16.13
N GLN A 189 -11.14 -5.53 16.84
CA GLN A 189 -11.25 -4.13 16.49
C GLN A 189 -10.24 -3.33 17.32
N ILE A 190 -9.02 -3.20 16.82
CA ILE A 190 -7.93 -2.52 17.53
C ILE A 190 -8.30 -1.10 17.97
N ALA A 191 -8.96 -0.32 17.11
CA ALA A 191 -9.38 1.04 17.43
C ALA A 191 -10.41 1.09 18.56
N ARG A 192 -11.40 0.18 18.55
CA ARG A 192 -12.40 0.10 19.63
C ARG A 192 -11.75 -0.31 20.95
N TRP A 193 -10.85 -1.30 20.92
CA TRP A 193 -10.11 -1.74 22.08
C TRP A 193 -9.25 -0.60 22.64
N TYR A 194 -8.52 0.11 21.79
CA TYR A 194 -7.67 1.23 22.17
C TYR A 194 -8.50 2.39 22.76
N ALA A 195 -9.59 2.77 22.09
CA ALA A 195 -10.53 3.77 22.59
C ALA A 195 -11.09 3.42 23.98
N SER A 196 -11.34 2.13 24.25
CA SER A 196 -11.84 1.69 25.56
C SER A 196 -10.79 1.83 26.67
N ILE A 197 -9.50 1.63 26.35
CA ILE A 197 -8.39 1.85 27.28
C ILE A 197 -8.30 3.35 27.60
N LEU A 198 -8.34 4.20 26.57
CA LEU A 198 -8.28 5.65 26.76
C LEU A 198 -9.46 6.17 27.57
N ALA A 199 -10.68 5.72 27.28
CA ALA A 199 -11.85 6.09 28.05
C ALA A 199 -11.71 5.74 29.55
N GLN A 200 -11.17 4.55 29.86
CA GLN A 200 -10.91 4.15 31.26
C GLN A 200 -9.84 5.01 31.94
N GLN A 201 -8.83 5.47 31.20
CA GLN A 201 -7.78 6.34 31.75
C GLN A 201 -8.27 7.78 31.97
N LEU A 202 -9.28 8.23 31.22
CA LEU A 202 -9.84 9.58 31.32
C LEU A 202 -10.95 9.72 32.38
N ASP A 203 -11.60 8.61 32.76
CA ASP A 203 -12.65 8.53 33.79
C ASP A 203 -12.09 8.38 35.23
N VAL A 204 -10.77 8.48 35.41
CA VAL A 204 -10.05 8.46 36.71
C VAL A 204 -9.51 9.85 37.03
#